data_AF-A0A4Y8MVI6-F1
#
_entry.id   AF-A0A4Y8MVI6-F1
#
_cell.length_a   1.000
_cell.length_b   1.000
_cell.length_c   1.000
_cell.angle_alpha   90.00
_cell.angle_beta   90.00
_cell.angle_gamma   90.00
#
_symmetry.space_group_name_H-M   'P 1'
#
loop_
_entity.id
_entity.type
_entity.pdbx_description
1 polymer ?
#
loop_
_entity_poly.entity_id
_entity_poly.type
_entity_poly.pdbx_seq_one_letter_code
_entity_poly.pdbx_strand_id
1 'polypeptide(L)'
;MIKTIFSTCIVMALTPCHAQNIDTHGTRITMHIDTCNFSLMDVFHGLIIEPTADNGFKYAGYEAKVHLNGGVKSFGFEMTCRGRFANKNQVAIEFGARFDAKERKWVPDFGDASEDEISDLKDVTKTFPLDSRNSSGFYTIQDDQDGEPSRRMRHISYCLFHETKAICGDGQVKRLVDAKSDMLPYALKILRSVEFSDTSAEAGKGINP
;
A
#
# COMPACT_ATOMS: atom_id res chain seq x y z
N MET A 1 30.76 -71.80 3.86
CA MET A 1 31.25 -70.83 4.87
C MET A 1 31.34 -69.47 4.18
N ILE A 2 30.82 -68.42 4.85
CA ILE A 2 30.75 -67.01 4.44
C ILE A 2 29.67 -66.67 3.39
N LYS A 3 28.47 -66.34 3.90
CA LYS A 3 27.40 -65.63 3.17
C LYS A 3 27.60 -64.13 3.37
N THR A 4 27.85 -63.40 2.29
CA THR A 4 28.00 -61.94 2.29
C THR A 4 26.61 -61.28 2.33
N ILE A 5 26.34 -60.54 3.40
CA ILE A 5 25.08 -59.82 3.63
C ILE A 5 25.17 -58.47 2.89
N PHE A 6 24.25 -58.23 1.96
CA PHE A 6 24.04 -56.92 1.36
C PHE A 6 23.49 -55.96 2.43
N SER A 7 24.26 -54.92 2.75
CA SER A 7 23.82 -53.81 3.58
C SER A 7 23.38 -52.66 2.68
N THR A 8 22.08 -52.52 2.49
CA THR A 8 21.44 -51.37 1.84
C THR A 8 21.32 -50.23 2.85
N CYS A 9 22.14 -49.19 2.72
CA CYS A 9 21.94 -47.92 3.42
C CYS A 9 20.84 -47.12 2.72
N ILE A 10 19.63 -47.17 3.27
CA ILE A 10 18.57 -46.20 2.97
C ILE A 10 18.92 -44.91 3.73
N VAL A 11 19.40 -43.90 3.01
CA VAL A 11 19.54 -42.54 3.55
C VAL A 11 18.18 -41.86 3.44
N MET A 12 17.44 -41.85 4.54
CA MET A 12 16.31 -40.93 4.75
C MET A 12 16.66 -39.98 5.89
N ALA A 13 16.92 -38.71 5.58
CA ALA A 13 16.59 -37.57 6.45
C ALA A 13 16.84 -36.25 5.70
N LEU A 14 15.76 -35.54 5.32
CA LEU A 14 15.20 -34.36 6.01
C LEU A 14 15.80 -33.04 5.49
N THR A 15 15.21 -32.47 4.44
CA THR A 15 15.19 -31.01 4.28
C THR A 15 13.93 -30.45 4.93
N PRO A 16 14.08 -29.55 5.92
CA PRO A 16 12.95 -28.88 6.54
C PRO A 16 12.48 -27.80 5.58
N CYS A 17 11.30 -27.99 5.00
CA CYS A 17 10.48 -26.87 4.56
C CYS A 17 9.17 -26.95 5.34
N HIS A 18 9.23 -26.56 6.62
CA HIS A 18 8.10 -25.79 7.13
C HIS A 18 8.09 -24.48 6.33
N ALA A 19 7.45 -24.52 5.17
CA ALA A 19 6.70 -23.38 4.73
C ALA A 19 5.73 -23.11 5.89
N GLN A 20 6.10 -22.17 6.76
CA GLN A 20 5.15 -21.58 7.67
C GLN A 20 3.99 -21.13 6.78
N ASN A 21 2.88 -21.83 6.94
CA ASN A 21 1.59 -21.46 6.39
C ASN A 21 1.42 -19.99 6.81
N ILE A 22 1.62 -19.06 5.87
CA ILE A 22 1.35 -17.65 6.13
C ILE A 22 -0.15 -17.65 6.32
N ASP A 23 -0.55 -17.59 7.58
CA ASP A 23 -1.93 -17.55 7.96
C ASP A 23 -2.61 -16.40 7.20
N THR A 24 -3.39 -16.78 6.19
CA THR A 24 -4.20 -15.88 5.36
C THR A 24 -5.57 -15.62 5.99
N HIS A 25 -5.76 -15.87 7.29
CA HIS A 25 -6.99 -15.58 8.03
C HIS A 25 -7.19 -14.08 8.33
N GLY A 26 -6.92 -13.21 7.34
CA GLY A 26 -7.33 -11.81 7.43
C GLY A 26 -8.84 -11.67 7.17
N THR A 27 -9.52 -10.84 7.95
CA THR A 27 -10.95 -10.54 7.71
C THR A 27 -11.06 -9.55 6.56
N ARG A 28 -11.93 -9.84 5.58
CA ARG A 28 -12.21 -8.87 4.52
C ARG A 28 -13.18 -7.81 5.04
N ILE A 29 -12.79 -6.55 4.95
CA ILE A 29 -13.58 -5.40 5.36
C ILE A 29 -14.01 -4.66 4.11
N THR A 30 -15.31 -4.41 3.97
CA THR A 30 -15.88 -3.60 2.89
C THR A 30 -16.00 -2.16 3.36
N MET A 31 -15.60 -1.22 2.50
CA MET A 31 -15.65 0.21 2.79
C MET A 31 -16.30 0.96 1.63
N HIS A 32 -16.99 2.02 2.01
CA HIS A 32 -17.65 2.94 1.10
C HIS A 32 -17.22 4.35 1.45
N ILE A 33 -16.54 5.02 0.51
CA ILE A 33 -16.11 6.42 0.64
C ILE A 33 -16.57 7.14 -0.61
N ASP A 34 -17.54 8.04 -0.47
CA ASP A 34 -18.17 8.76 -1.58
C ASP A 34 -18.57 7.81 -2.75
N THR A 35 -17.88 7.87 -3.91
CA THR A 35 -18.22 7.03 -5.08
C THR A 35 -17.45 5.72 -5.17
N CYS A 36 -16.52 5.48 -4.24
CA CYS A 36 -15.65 4.31 -4.21
C CYS A 36 -16.22 3.23 -3.28
N ASN A 37 -16.50 2.07 -3.85
CA ASN A 37 -16.80 0.83 -3.13
C ASN A 37 -15.60 -0.09 -3.28
N PHE A 38 -15.06 -0.56 -2.17
CA PHE A 38 -13.92 -1.46 -2.19
C PHE A 38 -13.87 -2.30 -0.93
N SER A 39 -12.98 -3.27 -0.93
CA SER A 39 -12.66 -4.06 0.25
C SER A 39 -11.15 -4.13 0.43
N LEU A 40 -10.72 -4.35 1.67
CA LEU A 40 -9.34 -4.66 2.01
C LEU A 40 -9.29 -5.85 2.97
N MET A 41 -8.13 -6.48 3.07
CA MET A 41 -7.90 -7.60 3.98
C MET A 41 -7.23 -7.07 5.25
N ASP A 42 -7.95 -7.13 6.37
CA ASP A 42 -7.42 -6.81 7.68
C ASP A 42 -6.69 -8.02 8.26
N VAL A 43 -5.38 -8.07 8.02
CA VAL A 43 -4.47 -9.11 8.53
C VAL A 43 -3.84 -8.74 9.87
N PHE A 44 -4.10 -7.54 10.40
CA PHE A 44 -3.47 -7.06 11.63
C PHE A 44 -4.50 -6.72 12.73
N HIS A 45 -5.78 -7.04 12.51
CA HIS A 45 -6.88 -6.72 13.42
C HIS A 45 -6.90 -5.22 13.77
N GLY A 46 -6.77 -4.41 12.72
CA GLY A 46 -6.69 -2.96 12.81
C GLY A 46 -8.03 -2.30 13.15
N LEU A 47 -7.94 -1.06 13.62
CA LEU A 47 -9.08 -0.16 13.74
C LEU A 47 -9.36 0.49 12.39
N ILE A 48 -10.61 0.40 11.95
CA ILE A 48 -11.13 1.16 10.81
C ILE A 48 -11.73 2.46 11.36
N ILE A 49 -11.26 3.57 10.83
CA ILE A 49 -11.85 4.88 11.04
C ILE A 49 -12.86 5.07 9.90
N GLU A 50 -14.14 4.92 10.20
CA GLU A 50 -15.19 5.02 9.18
C GLU A 50 -15.48 6.48 8.79
N PRO A 51 -15.96 6.74 7.57
CA PRO A 51 -16.43 8.07 7.19
C PRO A 51 -17.61 8.53 8.06
N THR A 52 -17.54 9.78 8.53
CA THR A 52 -18.52 10.36 9.44
C THR A 52 -19.27 11.53 8.81
N ALA A 53 -20.42 11.89 9.39
CA ALA A 53 -21.14 13.10 8.96
C ALA A 53 -20.29 14.36 9.08
N ASP A 54 -19.43 14.44 10.10
CA ASP A 54 -18.57 15.58 10.38
C ASP A 54 -17.50 15.79 9.30
N ASN A 55 -17.05 14.72 8.64
CA ASN A 55 -16.10 14.79 7.52
C ASN A 55 -16.79 14.73 6.14
N GLY A 56 -18.12 14.85 6.10
CA GLY A 56 -18.92 14.74 4.88
C GLY A 56 -18.80 13.40 4.17
N PHE A 57 -18.48 12.33 4.91
CA PHE A 57 -18.22 10.98 4.40
C PHE A 57 -17.07 10.88 3.37
N LYS A 58 -16.12 11.83 3.41
CA LYS A 58 -15.04 11.93 2.40
C LYS A 58 -13.75 11.20 2.77
N TYR A 59 -13.67 10.71 4.00
CA TYR A 59 -12.45 10.22 4.60
C TYR A 59 -12.70 8.95 5.39
N ALA A 60 -11.80 7.98 5.26
CA ALA A 60 -11.65 6.85 6.16
C ALA A 60 -10.18 6.72 6.56
N GLY A 61 -9.89 5.84 7.52
CA GLY A 61 -8.52 5.51 7.90
C GLY A 61 -8.39 4.07 8.35
N TYR A 62 -7.15 3.58 8.33
CA TYR A 62 -6.78 2.28 8.89
C TYR A 62 -5.64 2.49 9.87
N GLU A 63 -5.77 1.98 11.08
CA GLU A 63 -4.71 1.98 12.09
C GLU A 63 -4.51 0.58 12.66
N ALA A 64 -3.27 0.12 12.75
CA ALA A 64 -2.97 -1.17 13.35
C ALA A 64 -1.71 -1.14 14.21
N LYS A 65 -1.61 -2.13 15.10
CA LYS A 65 -0.46 -2.37 15.96
C LYS A 65 0.17 -3.71 15.64
N VAL A 66 1.48 -3.74 15.52
CA VAL A 66 2.26 -4.93 15.20
C VAL A 66 3.33 -5.15 16.27
N HIS A 67 3.48 -6.40 16.71
CA HIS A 67 4.52 -6.79 17.65
C HIS A 67 5.80 -7.16 16.88
N LEU A 68 6.86 -6.38 17.07
CA LEU A 68 8.15 -6.56 16.39
C LEU A 68 9.29 -6.46 17.39
N ASN A 69 10.19 -7.44 17.38
CA ASN A 69 11.42 -7.46 18.19
C ASN A 69 11.19 -7.13 19.68
N GLY A 70 10.10 -7.66 20.26
CA GLY A 70 9.75 -7.44 21.67
C GLY A 70 9.09 -6.10 21.99
N GLY A 71 8.72 -5.29 20.98
CA GLY A 71 7.99 -4.04 21.15
C GLY A 71 6.74 -3.96 20.28
N VAL A 72 5.84 -3.03 20.62
CA VAL A 72 4.65 -2.71 19.81
C VAL A 72 4.94 -1.49 18.96
N LYS A 73 4.67 -1.59 17.66
CA LYS A 73 4.75 -0.48 16.70
C LYS A 73 3.37 -0.24 16.11
N SER A 74 3.02 1.01 15.87
CA SER A 74 1.76 1.40 15.22
C SER A 74 2.04 1.93 13.84
N PHE A 75 1.10 1.70 12.93
CA PHE A 75 1.06 2.36 11.64
C PHE A 75 -0.38 2.65 11.28
N GLY A 76 -0.55 3.65 10.43
CA GLY A 76 -1.84 3.94 9.85
C GLY A 76 -1.71 4.83 8.65
N PHE A 77 -2.79 4.90 7.90
CA PHE A 77 -2.90 5.79 6.76
C PHE A 77 -4.36 6.16 6.55
N GLU A 78 -4.49 7.32 5.94
CA GLU A 78 -5.73 7.94 5.56
C GLU A 78 -6.17 7.40 4.20
N MET A 79 -7.47 7.48 3.93
CA MET A 79 -8.07 7.02 2.69
C MET A 79 -9.16 8.01 2.27
N THR A 80 -9.07 8.49 1.05
CA THR A 80 -10.07 9.33 0.40
C THR A 80 -10.41 8.78 -0.98
N CYS A 81 -11.63 9.02 -1.42
CA CYS A 81 -12.04 8.67 -2.77
C CYS A 81 -11.84 9.85 -3.72
N ARG A 82 -11.41 9.54 -4.95
CA ARG A 82 -11.45 10.43 -6.11
C ARG A 82 -12.23 9.72 -7.22
N GLY A 83 -13.41 10.25 -7.55
CA GLY A 83 -14.27 9.69 -8.60
C GLY A 83 -14.35 10.58 -9.83
N ARG A 84 -14.71 9.97 -10.97
CA ARG A 84 -15.06 10.64 -12.24
C ARG A 84 -13.93 11.49 -12.84
N PHE A 85 -12.67 11.15 -12.58
CA PHE A 85 -11.56 11.81 -13.26
C PHE A 85 -11.42 11.27 -14.69
N ALA A 86 -11.05 12.14 -15.62
CA ALA A 86 -10.72 11.77 -17.00
C ALA A 86 -9.24 11.37 -17.16
N ASN A 87 -8.38 11.85 -16.26
CA ASN A 87 -6.94 11.68 -16.34
C ASN A 87 -6.35 11.32 -14.96
N LYS A 88 -5.66 10.18 -14.87
CA LYS A 88 -5.00 9.74 -13.63
C LYS A 88 -3.97 10.74 -13.12
N ASN A 89 -3.27 11.45 -14.01
CA ASN A 89 -2.28 12.45 -13.60
C ASN A 89 -2.91 13.66 -12.88
N GLN A 90 -4.17 14.00 -13.17
CA GLN A 90 -4.87 15.06 -12.45
C GLN A 90 -4.98 14.73 -10.95
N VAL A 91 -5.24 13.47 -10.63
CA VAL A 91 -5.33 12.99 -9.25
C VAL A 91 -3.94 12.70 -8.67
N ALA A 92 -3.04 12.10 -9.46
CA ALA A 92 -1.72 11.69 -8.98
C ALA A 92 -0.87 12.86 -8.45
N ILE A 93 -0.97 14.03 -9.10
CA ILE A 93 -0.20 15.22 -8.72
C ILE A 93 -0.59 15.70 -7.32
N GLU A 94 -1.86 15.57 -6.91
CA GLU A 94 -2.31 15.89 -5.54
C GLU A 94 -1.61 15.03 -4.47
N PHE A 95 -1.06 13.87 -4.85
CA PHE A 95 -0.38 12.92 -3.97
C PHE A 95 1.10 12.74 -4.33
N GLY A 96 1.70 13.74 -5.00
CA GLY A 96 3.14 13.83 -5.23
C GLY A 96 3.70 12.88 -6.28
N ALA A 97 2.90 12.48 -7.26
CA ALA A 97 3.40 11.71 -8.40
C ALA A 97 2.79 12.11 -9.73
N ARG A 98 3.49 11.76 -10.80
CA ARG A 98 2.98 11.81 -12.18
C ARG A 98 3.41 10.57 -12.94
N PHE A 99 2.58 10.14 -13.88
CA PHE A 99 2.94 9.08 -14.80
C PHE A 99 3.73 9.65 -15.98
N ASP A 100 4.99 9.22 -16.12
CA ASP A 100 5.80 9.45 -17.30
C ASP A 100 5.41 8.44 -18.38
N ALA A 101 4.69 8.91 -19.40
CA ALA A 101 4.21 8.06 -20.49
C ALA A 101 5.34 7.53 -21.40
N LYS A 102 6.46 8.26 -21.50
CA LYS A 102 7.61 7.87 -22.32
C LYS A 102 8.36 6.72 -21.67
N GLU A 103 8.66 6.87 -20.38
CA GLU A 103 9.38 5.87 -19.59
C GLU A 103 8.45 4.80 -18.99
N ARG A 104 7.13 4.96 -19.16
CA ARG A 104 6.07 4.09 -18.66
C ARG A 104 6.19 3.79 -17.16
N LYS A 105 6.52 4.82 -16.36
CA LYS A 105 6.74 4.70 -14.92
C LYS A 105 6.17 5.89 -14.16
N TRP A 106 5.83 5.65 -12.90
CA TRP A 106 5.53 6.73 -11.97
C TRP A 106 6.81 7.40 -11.52
N VAL A 107 6.82 8.73 -11.50
CA VAL A 107 7.93 9.56 -11.01
C VAL A 107 7.42 10.57 -9.99
N PRO A 108 8.28 11.04 -9.08
CA PRO A 108 7.92 12.12 -8.17
C PRO A 108 7.43 13.35 -8.93
N ASP A 109 6.35 13.93 -8.41
CA ASP A 109 5.88 15.24 -8.82
C ASP A 109 6.06 16.21 -7.65
N PHE A 110 6.69 17.35 -7.93
CA PHE A 110 7.03 18.35 -6.92
C PHE A 110 6.16 19.60 -7.06
N GLY A 111 5.09 19.55 -7.87
CA GLY A 111 4.21 20.68 -8.12
C GLY A 111 4.97 21.92 -8.60
N ASP A 112 4.72 23.04 -7.93
CA ASP A 112 5.29 24.36 -8.24
C ASP A 112 6.62 24.65 -7.52
N ALA A 113 7.28 23.64 -6.96
CA ALA A 113 8.58 23.80 -6.30
C ALA A 113 9.64 24.38 -7.25
N SER A 114 10.48 25.26 -6.71
CA SER A 114 11.63 25.84 -7.42
C SER A 114 12.70 24.78 -7.75
N GLU A 115 13.64 25.10 -8.63
CA GLU A 115 14.72 24.18 -9.00
C GLU A 115 15.58 23.76 -7.80
N ASP A 116 15.84 24.70 -6.88
CA ASP A 116 16.60 24.45 -5.66
C ASP A 116 15.83 23.51 -4.72
N GLU A 117 14.54 23.78 -4.47
CA GLU A 117 13.68 22.90 -3.67
C GLU A 117 13.55 21.50 -4.29
N ILE A 118 13.42 21.42 -5.61
CA ILE A 118 13.39 20.15 -6.33
C ILE A 118 14.71 19.41 -6.15
N SER A 119 15.85 20.10 -6.19
CA SER A 119 17.16 19.49 -5.97
C SER A 119 17.24 18.85 -4.58
N ASP A 120 16.78 19.55 -3.55
CA ASP A 120 16.78 19.04 -2.18
C ASP A 120 15.81 17.88 -2.00
N LEU A 121 14.59 17.98 -2.53
CA LEU A 121 13.55 16.96 -2.37
C LEU A 121 13.83 15.67 -3.15
N LYS A 122 14.55 15.74 -4.27
CA LYS A 122 14.87 14.56 -5.11
C LYS A 122 15.60 13.46 -4.36
N ASP A 123 16.42 13.81 -3.36
CA ASP A 123 17.22 12.83 -2.62
C ASP A 123 16.40 12.07 -1.55
N VAL A 124 15.31 12.67 -1.09
CA VAL A 124 14.45 12.13 -0.02
C VAL A 124 13.10 11.64 -0.50
N THR A 125 12.68 12.01 -1.71
CA THR A 125 11.40 11.61 -2.29
C THR A 125 11.57 10.51 -3.34
N LYS A 126 10.85 9.40 -3.16
CA LYS A 126 10.90 8.26 -4.08
C LYS A 126 9.50 7.77 -4.38
N THR A 127 9.20 7.57 -5.65
CA THR A 127 7.91 7.03 -6.11
C THR A 127 8.11 5.64 -6.69
N PHE A 128 7.17 4.75 -6.37
CA PHE A 128 7.18 3.35 -6.77
C PHE A 128 5.81 2.93 -7.30
N PRO A 129 5.74 1.96 -8.22
CA PRO A 129 4.46 1.38 -8.63
C PRO A 129 3.80 0.64 -7.46
N LEU A 130 2.47 0.68 -7.44
CA LEU A 130 1.64 -0.04 -6.48
C LEU A 130 0.55 -0.82 -7.22
N ASP A 131 0.62 -2.13 -7.16
CA ASP A 131 -0.42 -3.01 -7.70
C ASP A 131 -1.25 -3.61 -6.56
N SER A 132 -2.56 -3.65 -6.74
CA SER A 132 -3.50 -4.34 -5.86
C SER A 132 -4.21 -5.47 -6.61
N ARG A 133 -5.29 -6.05 -6.04
CA ARG A 133 -6.01 -7.18 -6.66
C ARG A 133 -6.60 -6.86 -8.04
N ASN A 134 -7.22 -5.70 -8.20
CA ASN A 134 -7.85 -5.26 -9.46
C ASN A 134 -7.61 -3.77 -9.77
N SER A 135 -6.58 -3.18 -9.17
CA SER A 135 -6.23 -1.78 -9.37
C SER A 135 -4.72 -1.60 -9.42
N SER A 136 -4.27 -0.48 -9.98
CA SER A 136 -2.85 -0.14 -10.06
C SER A 136 -2.65 1.35 -9.88
N GLY A 137 -1.46 1.74 -9.42
CA GLY A 137 -1.11 3.12 -9.20
C GLY A 137 0.29 3.26 -8.64
N PHE A 138 0.44 4.07 -7.61
CA PHE A 138 1.74 4.39 -7.04
C PHE A 138 1.69 4.58 -5.54
N TYR A 139 2.87 4.54 -4.92
CA TYR A 139 3.11 5.20 -3.66
C TYR A 139 4.40 6.01 -3.74
N THR A 140 4.39 7.18 -3.12
CA THR A 140 5.54 8.05 -2.88
C THR A 140 5.92 7.94 -1.41
N ILE A 141 7.21 7.84 -1.13
CA ILE A 141 7.75 8.05 0.22
C ILE A 141 8.57 9.32 0.23
N GLN A 142 8.53 10.04 1.34
CA GLN A 142 9.33 11.23 1.56
C GLN A 142 9.84 11.25 3.01
N ASP A 143 11.13 11.49 3.19
CA ASP A 143 11.75 11.66 4.50
C ASP A 143 11.79 13.14 4.87
N ASP A 144 11.47 13.48 6.12
CA ASP A 144 11.64 14.84 6.64
C ASP A 144 13.13 15.25 6.59
N GLN A 145 13.42 16.42 6.01
CA GLN A 145 14.77 16.96 5.92
C GLN A 145 15.10 17.96 7.03
N ASP A 146 14.09 18.63 7.57
CA ASP A 146 14.21 19.69 8.54
C ASP A 146 13.52 19.34 9.86
N GLY A 147 13.45 20.32 10.77
CA GLY A 147 12.96 20.12 12.12
C GLY A 147 13.88 19.26 13.00
N GLU A 148 13.38 18.99 14.20
CA GLU A 148 14.08 18.25 15.25
C GLU A 148 14.38 16.80 14.80
N PRO A 149 15.67 16.38 14.71
CA PRO A 149 16.04 15.06 14.19
C PRO A 149 15.31 13.90 14.86
N SER A 150 15.08 13.97 16.18
CA SER A 150 14.37 12.93 16.93
C SER A 150 12.88 12.76 16.58
N ARG A 151 12.30 13.73 15.86
CA ARG A 151 10.89 13.75 15.47
C ARG A 151 10.64 13.46 13.99
N ARG A 152 11.71 13.45 13.18
CA ARG A 152 11.61 13.25 11.73
C ARG A 152 11.00 11.90 11.37
N MET A 153 10.14 11.92 10.38
CA MET A 153 9.36 10.79 9.90
C MET A 153 9.66 10.49 8.42
N ARG A 154 9.34 9.27 8.02
CA ARG A 154 9.06 8.91 6.63
C ARG A 154 7.56 8.93 6.43
N HIS A 155 7.11 9.71 5.47
CA HIS A 155 5.74 9.77 5.02
C HIS A 155 5.53 8.80 3.85
N ILE A 156 4.29 8.33 3.70
CA ILE A 156 3.80 7.67 2.50
C ILE A 156 2.64 8.50 1.96
N SER A 157 2.57 8.66 0.65
CA SER A 157 1.38 9.10 -0.08
C SER A 157 1.12 8.08 -1.19
N TYR A 158 -0.14 7.79 -1.53
CA TYR A 158 -0.45 6.76 -2.50
C TYR A 158 -1.74 7.04 -3.24
N CYS A 159 -1.88 6.42 -4.40
CA CYS A 159 -3.14 6.31 -5.13
C CYS A 159 -3.23 4.93 -5.79
N LEU A 160 -4.38 4.30 -5.65
CA LEU A 160 -4.78 3.07 -6.36
C LEU A 160 -5.90 3.40 -7.33
N PHE A 161 -5.64 3.28 -8.64
CA PHE A 161 -6.59 3.62 -9.69
C PHE A 161 -7.30 2.39 -10.24
N HIS A 162 -8.62 2.48 -10.32
CA HIS A 162 -9.50 1.50 -10.94
C HIS A 162 -10.53 2.25 -11.80
N GLU A 163 -10.41 2.11 -13.13
CA GLU A 163 -11.19 2.87 -14.11
C GLU A 163 -11.13 4.40 -13.83
N THR A 164 -12.29 5.05 -13.65
CA THR A 164 -12.42 6.47 -13.32
C THR A 164 -12.51 6.73 -11.80
N LYS A 165 -12.09 5.77 -10.97
CA LYS A 165 -12.09 5.88 -9.51
C LYS A 165 -10.69 5.64 -8.95
N ALA A 166 -10.40 6.26 -7.82
CA ALA A 166 -9.17 6.05 -7.11
C ALA A 166 -9.39 6.15 -5.61
N ILE A 167 -8.66 5.32 -4.88
CA ILE A 167 -8.46 5.46 -3.44
C ILE A 167 -7.06 5.99 -3.25
N CYS A 168 -6.97 7.16 -2.63
CA CYS A 168 -5.72 7.84 -2.37
C CYS A 168 -5.63 8.26 -0.91
N GLY A 169 -4.42 8.45 -0.41
CA GLY A 169 -4.23 8.95 0.94
C GLY A 169 -2.77 9.03 1.30
N ASP A 170 -2.52 9.32 2.56
CA ASP A 170 -1.18 9.47 3.11
C ASP A 170 -1.11 8.95 4.54
N GLY A 171 0.10 8.88 5.07
CA GLY A 171 0.34 8.43 6.43
C GLY A 171 1.82 8.48 6.80
N GLN A 172 2.10 8.07 8.03
CA GLN A 172 3.46 7.98 8.57
C GLN A 172 3.88 6.52 8.72
N VAL A 173 5.02 6.16 8.14
CA VAL A 173 5.46 4.75 8.08
C VAL A 173 6.77 4.49 8.80
N LYS A 174 7.53 5.50 9.23
CA LYS A 174 8.79 5.29 9.95
C LYS A 174 9.21 6.52 10.74
N ARG A 175 9.78 6.35 11.93
CA ARG A 175 10.64 7.37 12.58
C ARG A 175 12.06 7.21 12.07
N LEU A 176 12.66 8.28 11.54
CA LEU A 176 13.99 8.17 10.91
C LEU A 176 15.09 7.79 11.91
N VAL A 177 14.94 8.18 13.18
CA VAL A 177 15.88 7.82 14.26
C VAL A 177 15.77 6.36 14.74
N ASP A 178 14.65 5.68 14.45
CA ASP A 178 14.46 4.28 14.84
C ASP A 178 14.38 3.40 13.59
N ALA A 179 15.51 2.80 13.22
CA ALA A 179 15.58 1.90 12.07
C ALA A 179 14.61 0.71 12.18
N LYS A 180 14.17 0.32 13.40
CA LYS A 180 13.22 -0.78 13.63
C LYS A 180 11.76 -0.33 13.60
N SER A 181 11.50 0.95 13.33
CA SER A 181 10.15 1.51 13.22
C SER A 181 9.59 1.49 11.80
N ASP A 182 10.25 0.85 10.84
CA ASP A 182 9.81 0.82 9.46
C ASP A 182 8.55 -0.04 9.27
N MET A 183 7.41 0.62 9.19
CA MET A 183 6.09 0.03 9.02
C MET A 183 5.61 0.06 7.57
N LEU A 184 6.41 0.57 6.62
CA LEU A 184 6.05 0.63 5.21
C LEU A 184 5.63 -0.75 4.65
N PRO A 185 6.34 -1.87 4.94
CA PRO A 185 5.91 -3.18 4.46
C PRO A 185 4.51 -3.60 4.95
N TYR A 186 4.12 -3.17 6.15
CA TYR A 186 2.83 -3.49 6.76
C TYR A 186 1.71 -2.67 6.13
N ALA A 187 1.93 -1.36 5.93
CA ALA A 187 1.02 -0.50 5.19
C ALA A 187 0.81 -1.03 3.75
N LEU A 188 1.89 -1.35 3.05
CA LEU A 188 1.81 -1.92 1.68
C LEU A 188 1.08 -3.26 1.65
N LYS A 189 1.15 -4.09 2.70
CA LYS A 189 0.40 -5.35 2.75
C LYS A 189 -1.12 -5.10 2.72
N ILE A 190 -1.60 -4.08 3.43
CA ILE A 190 -3.01 -3.69 3.40
C ILE A 190 -3.36 -3.07 2.04
N LEU A 191 -2.57 -2.10 1.55
CA LEU A 191 -2.84 -1.43 0.27
C LEU A 191 -2.87 -2.41 -0.92
N ARG A 192 -1.97 -3.39 -0.96
CA ARG A 192 -1.96 -4.45 -2.00
C ARG A 192 -3.16 -5.38 -1.93
N SER A 193 -3.84 -5.45 -0.78
CA SER A 193 -5.04 -6.27 -0.62
C SER A 193 -6.32 -5.57 -1.11
N VAL A 194 -6.26 -4.27 -1.41
CA VAL A 194 -7.40 -3.48 -1.86
C VAL A 194 -7.98 -4.06 -3.15
N GLU A 195 -9.30 -4.21 -3.15
CA GLU A 195 -10.08 -4.71 -4.28
C GLU A 195 -11.33 -3.84 -4.43
N PHE A 196 -11.42 -3.11 -5.54
CA PHE A 196 -12.59 -2.32 -5.87
C PHE A 196 -13.76 -3.25 -6.20
N SER A 197 -14.96 -2.85 -5.78
CA SER A 197 -16.19 -3.53 -6.20
C SER A 197 -16.64 -2.91 -7.53
N ASP A 198 -16.59 -3.70 -8.60
CA ASP A 198 -17.10 -3.31 -9.90
C ASP A 198 -18.62 -3.12 -9.76
N THR A 199 -19.10 -1.87 -9.85
CA THR A 199 -20.53 -1.63 -9.98
C THR A 199 -20.90 -1.96 -11.41
N SER A 200 -21.73 -2.98 -11.60
CA SER A 200 -22.20 -3.59 -12.86
C SER A 200 -22.94 -2.66 -13.85
N ALA A 201 -22.68 -1.35 -13.81
CA ALA A 201 -23.23 -0.38 -14.75
C ALA A 201 -22.45 -0.30 -16.08
N GLU A 202 -21.22 -0.84 -16.15
CA GLU A 202 -20.42 -0.83 -17.41
C GLU A 202 -20.39 -2.18 -18.14
N ALA A 203 -20.87 -3.26 -17.52
CA ALA A 203 -21.04 -4.56 -18.19
C ALA A 203 -22.26 -4.63 -19.14
N GLY A 204 -23.06 -3.55 -19.23
CA GLY A 204 -24.33 -3.52 -19.96
C GLY A 204 -24.34 -2.77 -21.30
N LYS A 205 -23.20 -2.27 -21.80
CA LYS A 205 -23.10 -1.58 -23.11
C LYS A 205 -22.41 -2.42 -24.19
N GLY A 206 -22.77 -3.70 -24.25
CA GLY A 206 -22.29 -4.64 -25.26
C GLY A 206 -23.37 -5.59 -25.76
N ILE A 207 -24.59 -5.09 -26.06
CA ILE A 207 -25.62 -5.80 -26.85
C ILE A 207 -26.30 -4.72 -27.72
N ASN A 208 -25.80 -4.51 -28.96
CA ASN A 208 -26.35 -4.96 -30.25
C ASN A 208 -27.45 -4.05 -30.84
N PRO A 209 -27.57 -3.99 -32.17
CA PRO A 209 -28.17 -5.07 -32.96
C PRO A 209 -27.18 -5.89 -33.79
#